data_AF-A0A962U0M1-F1
#
_entry.id   AF-A0A962U0M1-F1
#
_cell.length_a   1.000
_cell.length_b   1.000
_cell.length_c   1.000
_cell.angle_alpha   90.00
_cell.angle_beta   90.00
_cell.angle_gamma   90.00
#
_symmetry.space_group_name_H-M   'P 1'
#
loop_
_entity.id
_entity.type
_entity.pdbx_description
1 polymer ?
#
loop_
_entity_poly.entity_id
_entity_poly.type
_entity_poly.pdbx_seq_one_letter_code
_entity_poly.pdbx_strand_id
1 'polypeptide(L)'
;MKLNKLAIAVGVLALSGTATAEVTANIGATSNYVWRGVTQTDDGAAISGGLDYAHDSGFYAGTWASNVDFNGANAEVDFYAGFGNEFDSGLGYDVGAIYYFYPGADDLGGNEDEIDFAEVYASVTFGPVTGGINYTVYKEDDDADTNDIYYYVSASTEVAPTWSLGGTLGYYDFDESDAYSHAQIDVTKDAGDFGEFTFSLSQIIDDDDLGLDDDLMVFVSWGKTFE
;
A
#
# COMPACT_ATOMS: atom_id res chain seq x y z
N MET A 1 10.08 -24.05 -7.39
CA MET A 1 9.12 -23.46 -8.35
C MET A 1 9.32 -21.96 -8.22
N LYS A 2 9.60 -21.24 -9.31
CA LYS A 2 9.93 -19.81 -9.23
C LYS A 2 8.65 -19.07 -8.78
N LEU A 3 8.67 -18.45 -7.60
CA LEU A 3 7.59 -17.56 -7.19
C LEU A 3 7.56 -16.38 -8.16
N ASN A 4 6.40 -16.16 -8.76
CA ASN A 4 6.19 -15.04 -9.67
C ASN A 4 6.19 -13.77 -8.84
N LYS A 5 7.21 -12.93 -9.01
CA LYS A 5 7.23 -11.55 -8.54
C LYS A 5 6.00 -10.87 -9.16
N LEU A 6 4.99 -10.55 -8.34
CA LEU A 6 3.72 -9.99 -8.81
C LEU A 6 3.61 -8.54 -8.32
N ALA A 7 3.68 -7.63 -9.28
CA ALA A 7 3.25 -6.22 -9.29
C ALA A 7 2.95 -5.57 -7.93
N ILE A 8 3.84 -4.64 -7.53
CA ILE A 8 3.63 -3.72 -6.42
C ILE A 8 2.62 -2.64 -6.87
N ALA A 9 1.34 -2.85 -6.58
CA ALA A 9 0.38 -1.75 -6.47
C ALA A 9 0.41 -1.31 -5.00
N VAL A 10 1.01 -0.14 -4.75
CA VAL A 10 1.27 0.53 -3.46
C VAL A 10 0.37 0.04 -2.31
N GLY A 11 0.86 -0.99 -1.67
CA GLY A 11 0.23 -1.76 -0.60
C GLY A 11 1.19 -2.92 -0.37
N VAL A 12 1.91 -2.88 0.73
CA VAL A 12 3.01 -3.80 1.05
C VAL A 12 2.54 -5.25 0.86
N LEU A 13 2.92 -5.86 -0.26
CA LEU A 13 2.81 -7.29 -0.51
C LEU A 13 4.22 -7.84 -0.64
N ALA A 14 4.82 -8.16 0.51
CA ALA A 14 6.02 -8.96 0.55
C ALA A 14 5.67 -10.41 0.15
N LEU A 15 5.64 -10.71 -1.15
CA LEU A 15 5.52 -12.08 -1.65
C LEU A 15 6.90 -12.75 -1.59
N SER A 16 7.15 -13.48 -0.50
CA SER A 16 8.39 -14.20 -0.21
C SER A 16 8.62 -15.36 -1.19
N GLY A 17 9.44 -15.09 -2.22
CA GLY A 17 10.24 -16.10 -2.90
C GLY A 17 11.26 -16.73 -1.95
N THR A 18 11.54 -18.03 -2.07
CA THR A 18 12.54 -18.74 -1.25
C THR A 18 13.87 -17.97 -1.14
N ALA A 19 14.15 -17.36 0.02
CA ALA A 19 15.39 -16.62 0.22
C ALA A 19 15.89 -16.71 1.68
N THR A 20 17.14 -17.20 1.76
CA THR A 20 18.09 -16.91 2.84
C THR A 20 17.99 -15.44 3.23
N ALA A 21 18.08 -15.12 4.53
CA ALA A 21 17.94 -13.76 5.07
C ALA A 21 18.46 -12.67 4.09
N GLU A 22 17.54 -11.92 3.51
CA GLU A 22 17.80 -11.02 2.38
C GLU A 22 17.44 -9.60 2.77
N VAL A 23 18.36 -8.68 2.51
CA VAL A 23 18.08 -7.24 2.59
C VAL A 23 17.92 -6.75 1.16
N THR A 24 16.76 -6.20 0.83
CA THR A 24 16.51 -5.58 -0.47
C THR A 24 16.29 -4.09 -0.31
N ALA A 25 16.58 -3.35 -1.37
CA ALA A 25 16.28 -1.92 -1.45
C ALA A 25 15.35 -1.68 -2.63
N ASN A 26 14.49 -0.67 -2.55
CA ASN A 26 13.59 -0.32 -3.64
C ASN A 26 13.53 1.19 -3.87
N ILE A 27 13.19 1.58 -5.11
CA ILE A 27 12.93 2.96 -5.51
C ILE A 27 11.74 2.99 -6.46
N GLY A 28 10.92 4.04 -6.35
CA GLY A 28 9.78 4.27 -7.22
C GLY A 28 9.60 5.75 -7.57
N ALA A 29 8.83 5.97 -8.63
CA ALA A 29 8.33 7.28 -9.00
C ALA A 29 6.92 7.14 -9.58
N THR A 30 6.03 8.07 -9.25
CA THR A 30 4.67 8.10 -9.78
C THR A 30 4.24 9.51 -10.13
N SER A 31 3.31 9.65 -11.07
CA SER A 31 2.68 10.93 -11.38
C SER A 31 1.63 11.35 -10.36
N ASN A 32 1.13 10.42 -9.54
CA ASN A 32 0.21 10.66 -8.42
C ASN A 32 0.35 9.53 -7.41
N TYR A 33 0.70 9.84 -6.16
CA TYR A 33 0.67 8.84 -5.10
C TYR A 33 -0.78 8.69 -4.61
N VAL A 34 -1.41 7.59 -4.98
CA VAL A 34 -2.77 7.24 -4.54
C VAL A 34 -2.70 6.13 -3.50
N TRP A 35 -3.30 6.36 -2.33
CA TRP A 35 -3.44 5.39 -1.25
C TRP A 35 -4.93 5.13 -1.00
N ARG A 36 -5.34 3.86 -1.10
CA ARG A 36 -6.74 3.43 -0.92
C ARG A 36 -7.76 4.32 -1.67
N GLY A 37 -7.42 4.71 -2.91
CA GLY A 37 -8.29 5.53 -3.75
C GLY A 37 -8.19 7.05 -3.51
N VAL A 38 -7.37 7.52 -2.58
CA VAL A 38 -7.21 8.95 -2.25
C VAL A 38 -5.80 9.43 -2.59
N THR A 39 -5.65 10.57 -3.27
CA THR A 39 -4.33 11.17 -3.51
C THR A 39 -3.66 11.58 -2.21
N GLN A 40 -2.36 11.30 -2.10
CA GLN A 40 -1.48 11.69 -1.00
C GLN A 40 -0.53 12.81 -1.43
N THR A 41 -0.67 13.33 -2.65
CA THR A 41 0.26 14.32 -3.24
C THR A 41 -0.47 15.45 -3.95
N ASP A 42 -1.76 15.67 -3.66
CA ASP A 42 -2.61 16.66 -4.35
C ASP A 42 -2.48 16.57 -5.89
N ASP A 43 -2.64 15.35 -6.42
CA ASP A 43 -2.43 15.01 -7.84
C ASP A 43 -1.02 15.29 -8.41
N GLY A 44 -0.06 15.57 -7.54
CA GLY A 44 1.34 15.79 -7.83
C GLY A 44 2.17 14.52 -7.94
N ALA A 45 3.40 14.66 -8.45
CA ALA A 45 4.32 13.54 -8.57
C ALA A 45 4.95 13.15 -7.21
N ALA A 46 5.24 11.86 -7.05
CA ALA A 46 5.93 11.33 -5.88
C ALA A 46 7.16 10.52 -6.26
N ILE A 47 8.20 10.59 -5.42
CA ILE A 47 9.35 9.68 -5.44
C ILE A 47 9.35 8.94 -4.12
N SER A 48 9.52 7.62 -4.20
CA SER A 48 9.52 6.75 -3.04
C SER A 48 10.68 5.78 -3.04
N GLY A 49 10.94 5.19 -1.88
CA GLY A 49 11.92 4.11 -1.74
C GLY A 49 11.95 3.54 -0.35
N GLY A 50 12.58 2.37 -0.22
CA GLY A 50 12.55 1.62 1.02
C GLY A 50 13.67 0.59 1.16
N LEU A 51 13.73 0.02 2.36
CA LEU A 51 14.61 -1.08 2.71
C LEU A 51 13.78 -2.18 3.37
N ASP A 52 13.97 -3.40 2.91
CA ASP A 52 13.24 -4.57 3.39
C ASP A 52 14.21 -5.63 3.89
N TYR A 53 13.86 -6.29 4.98
CA TYR A 53 14.50 -7.49 5.48
C TYR A 53 13.49 -8.63 5.51
N ALA A 54 13.84 -9.76 4.90
CA ALA A 54 13.05 -10.99 4.96
C ALA A 54 13.88 -12.16 5.50
N HIS A 55 13.26 -13.04 6.28
CA HIS A 55 13.88 -14.22 6.87
C HIS A 55 13.10 -15.50 6.52
N ASP A 56 13.79 -16.63 6.41
CA ASP A 56 13.22 -17.95 6.05
C ASP A 56 12.06 -18.41 6.96
N SER A 57 11.94 -17.86 8.16
CA SER A 57 10.81 -18.12 9.07
C SER A 57 9.49 -17.49 8.60
N GLY A 58 9.52 -16.67 7.56
CA GLY A 58 8.42 -15.79 7.14
C GLY A 58 8.41 -14.44 7.86
N PHE A 59 9.33 -14.20 8.79
CA PHE A 59 9.45 -12.89 9.43
C PHE A 59 10.00 -11.87 8.43
N TYR A 60 9.43 -10.68 8.41
CA TYR A 60 9.99 -9.54 7.71
C TYR A 60 9.85 -8.26 8.52
N ALA A 61 10.68 -7.27 8.18
CA ALA A 61 10.57 -5.90 8.65
C ALA A 61 11.14 -4.96 7.59
N GLY A 62 10.62 -3.75 7.49
CA GLY A 62 11.08 -2.79 6.52
C GLY A 62 10.68 -1.37 6.85
N THR A 63 11.14 -0.47 5.98
CA THR A 63 10.76 0.94 5.99
C THR A 63 10.58 1.42 4.58
N TRP A 64 9.66 2.36 4.41
CA TRP A 64 9.37 3.03 3.15
C TRP A 64 9.28 4.53 3.40
N ALA A 65 9.60 5.35 2.41
CA ALA A 65 9.43 6.78 2.51
C ALA A 65 9.05 7.38 1.16
N SER A 66 8.29 8.47 1.20
CA SER A 66 7.92 9.27 0.02
C SER A 66 7.68 10.72 0.39
N ASN A 67 7.65 11.59 -0.62
CA ASN A 67 6.96 12.87 -0.46
C ASN A 67 5.45 12.68 -0.49
N VAL A 68 4.75 13.55 0.24
CA VAL A 68 3.29 13.69 0.29
C VAL A 68 2.93 15.20 0.23
N ASP A 69 1.67 15.53 0.02
CA ASP A 69 1.14 16.90 0.07
C ASP A 69 -0.34 16.86 0.50
N PHE A 70 -0.56 16.95 1.81
CA PHE A 70 -1.88 17.09 2.45
C PHE A 70 -1.70 17.48 3.91
N ASN A 71 -2.68 18.17 4.52
CA ASN A 71 -2.71 18.52 5.95
C ASN A 71 -1.35 19.01 6.50
N GLY A 72 -0.61 19.81 5.70
CA GLY A 72 0.69 20.32 6.10
C GLY A 72 1.87 19.34 6.00
N ALA A 73 1.62 18.05 5.83
CA ALA A 73 2.63 17.02 5.64
C ALA A 73 3.29 17.14 4.26
N ASN A 74 4.62 16.98 4.24
CA ASN A 74 5.43 17.02 3.01
C ASN A 74 6.24 15.72 2.79
N ALA A 75 6.24 14.84 3.78
CA ALA A 75 6.96 13.58 3.78
C ALA A 75 6.21 12.55 4.63
N GLU A 76 6.30 11.29 4.21
CA GLU A 76 5.80 10.12 4.91
C GLU A 76 6.96 9.12 5.06
N VAL A 77 7.05 8.49 6.22
CA VAL A 77 7.97 7.40 6.51
C VAL A 77 7.22 6.30 7.21
N ASP A 78 7.23 5.12 6.63
CA ASP A 78 6.57 3.96 7.19
C ASP A 78 7.58 3.04 7.84
N PHE A 79 7.15 2.38 8.91
CA PHE A 79 7.85 1.27 9.52
C PHE A 79 6.90 0.09 9.66
N TYR A 80 7.28 -1.06 9.13
CA TYR A 80 6.44 -2.25 9.20
C TYR A 80 7.23 -3.48 9.59
N ALA A 81 6.52 -4.43 10.21
CA ALA A 81 7.02 -5.76 10.48
C ALA A 81 5.87 -6.76 10.51
N GLY A 82 6.15 -7.99 10.09
CA GLY A 82 5.13 -9.00 9.98
C GLY A 82 5.67 -10.41 9.82
N PHE A 83 4.73 -11.33 9.65
CA PHE A 83 4.95 -12.72 9.31
C PHE A 83 4.06 -13.12 8.14
N GLY A 84 4.69 -13.47 7.03
CA GLY A 84 4.01 -13.98 5.84
C GLY A 84 4.60 -15.30 5.39
N ASN A 85 3.76 -16.24 4.96
CA ASN A 85 4.21 -17.48 4.35
C ASN A 85 3.11 -18.11 3.48
N GLU A 86 3.50 -19.08 2.66
CA GLU A 86 2.59 -19.89 1.86
C GLU A 86 2.61 -21.34 2.33
N PHE A 87 1.43 -21.89 2.61
CA PHE A 87 1.27 -23.30 2.91
C PHE A 87 1.40 -24.14 1.62
N ASP A 88 1.78 -25.41 1.74
CA ASP A 88 1.85 -26.37 0.61
C ASP A 88 0.56 -26.47 -0.22
N SER A 89 -0.58 -26.05 0.34
CA SER A 89 -1.86 -25.96 -0.36
C SER A 89 -1.97 -24.81 -1.36
N GLY A 90 -0.98 -23.91 -1.41
CA GLY A 90 -1.01 -22.67 -2.18
C GLY A 90 -1.81 -21.55 -1.51
N LEU A 91 -2.12 -21.69 -0.21
CA LEU A 91 -2.76 -20.64 0.58
C LEU A 91 -1.65 -19.81 1.25
N GLY A 92 -1.54 -18.55 0.85
CA GLY A 92 -0.71 -17.55 1.50
C GLY A 92 -1.45 -16.89 2.65
N TYR A 93 -0.70 -16.53 3.69
CA TYR A 93 -1.15 -15.61 4.72
C TYR A 93 -0.08 -14.55 4.96
N ASP A 94 -0.53 -13.40 5.43
CA ASP A 94 0.33 -12.32 5.86
C ASP A 94 -0.34 -11.59 7.04
N VAL A 95 0.41 -11.41 8.13
CA VAL A 95 -0.05 -10.68 9.31
C VAL A 95 1.05 -9.76 9.80
N GLY A 96 0.71 -8.53 10.14
CA GLY A 96 1.74 -7.56 10.51
C GLY A 96 1.17 -6.31 11.15
N ALA A 97 2.08 -5.36 11.34
CA ALA A 97 1.77 -4.02 11.79
C ALA A 97 2.59 -3.03 10.98
N ILE A 98 2.02 -1.84 10.80
CA ILE A 98 2.63 -0.70 10.14
C ILE A 98 2.39 0.56 10.98
N TYR A 99 3.39 1.42 11.05
CA TYR A 99 3.31 2.75 11.64
C TYR A 99 3.66 3.77 10.55
N TYR A 100 2.72 4.67 10.31
CA TYR A 100 2.81 5.78 9.38
C TYR A 100 3.28 7.00 10.15
N PHE A 101 4.46 7.52 9.79
CA PHE A 101 5.09 8.67 10.43
C PHE A 101 5.18 9.84 9.44
N TYR A 102 4.64 10.99 9.82
CA TYR A 102 4.58 12.20 8.99
C TYR A 102 5.47 13.30 9.58
N PRO A 103 6.80 13.25 9.35
CA PRO A 103 7.73 14.17 9.97
C PRO A 103 7.46 15.63 9.58
N GLY A 104 7.28 16.47 10.61
CA GLY A 104 7.13 17.92 10.48
C GLY A 104 5.72 18.38 10.11
N ALA A 105 4.73 17.49 10.16
CA ALA A 105 3.32 17.88 10.10
C ALA A 105 2.95 18.75 11.33
N ASP A 106 3.36 18.31 12.52
CA ASP A 106 3.14 18.94 13.84
C ASP A 106 3.69 20.37 14.01
N ASP A 107 4.71 20.74 13.23
CA ASP A 107 5.39 22.05 13.30
C ASP A 107 4.56 23.24 12.76
N LEU A 108 3.35 22.99 12.23
CA LEU A 108 2.49 24.00 11.57
C LEU A 108 1.43 24.64 12.49
N GLY A 109 1.18 24.04 13.67
CA GLY A 109 0.46 24.67 14.76
C GLY A 109 -1.07 24.49 14.72
N GLY A 110 -1.53 23.27 14.95
CA GLY A 110 -2.91 22.88 15.31
C GLY A 110 -2.96 21.40 15.71
N ASN A 111 -4.02 20.96 16.43
CA ASN A 111 -4.23 19.53 16.70
C ASN A 111 -4.52 18.73 15.42
N GLU A 112 -4.92 19.41 14.34
CA GLU A 112 -5.25 18.82 13.02
C GLU A 112 -4.01 18.33 12.26
N ASP A 113 -2.81 18.51 12.85
CA ASP A 113 -1.51 18.18 12.27
C ASP A 113 -0.88 16.91 12.89
N GLU A 114 -1.51 16.32 13.92
CA GLU A 114 -1.10 15.06 14.59
C GLU A 114 -1.66 13.85 13.82
N ILE A 115 -1.08 13.59 12.65
CA ILE A 115 -1.62 12.63 11.67
C ILE A 115 -0.91 11.27 11.68
N ASP A 116 0.04 11.05 12.58
CA ASP A 116 0.69 9.75 12.76
C ASP A 116 -0.30 8.69 13.21
N PHE A 117 -0.23 7.49 12.64
CA PHE A 117 -1.11 6.39 13.03
C PHE A 117 -0.46 5.02 12.82
N ALA A 118 -0.97 4.01 13.53
CA ALA A 118 -0.54 2.62 13.34
C ALA A 118 -1.71 1.70 13.07
N GLU A 119 -1.50 0.74 12.18
CA GLU A 119 -2.45 -0.31 11.86
C GLU A 119 -1.85 -1.69 12.16
N VAL A 120 -2.71 -2.62 12.53
CA VAL A 120 -2.43 -4.05 12.41
C VAL A 120 -3.20 -4.60 11.22
N TYR A 121 -2.63 -5.55 10.51
CA TYR A 121 -3.27 -6.10 9.31
C TYR A 121 -3.16 -7.61 9.23
N ALA A 122 -4.09 -8.18 8.45
CA ALA A 122 -4.09 -9.57 8.07
C ALA A 122 -4.61 -9.73 6.65
N SER A 123 -3.99 -10.60 5.87
CA SER A 123 -4.48 -10.97 4.54
C SER A 123 -4.29 -12.46 4.25
N VAL A 124 -5.07 -12.93 3.29
CA VAL A 124 -4.96 -14.28 2.73
C VAL A 124 -4.92 -14.20 1.22
N THR A 125 -4.06 -15.02 0.62
CA THR A 125 -3.88 -15.08 -0.83
C THR A 125 -4.08 -16.50 -1.31
N PHE A 126 -4.86 -16.68 -2.38
CA PHE A 126 -5.03 -17.98 -3.02
C PHE A 126 -5.10 -17.82 -4.54
N GLY A 127 -4.07 -18.32 -5.22
CA GLY A 127 -3.92 -18.10 -6.66
C GLY A 127 -3.82 -16.60 -6.99
N PRO A 128 -4.64 -16.06 -7.89
CA PRO A 128 -4.54 -14.66 -8.28
C PRO A 128 -5.25 -13.70 -7.32
N VAL A 129 -5.95 -14.19 -6.29
CA VAL A 129 -6.84 -13.37 -5.45
C VAL A 129 -6.25 -13.20 -4.05
N THR A 130 -6.31 -11.98 -3.54
CA THR A 130 -5.98 -11.62 -2.16
C THR A 130 -7.18 -10.94 -1.52
N GLY A 131 -7.45 -11.26 -0.25
CA GLY A 131 -8.38 -10.51 0.58
C GLY A 131 -7.71 -10.13 1.89
N GLY A 132 -7.95 -8.92 2.38
CA GLY A 132 -7.28 -8.43 3.58
C GLY A 132 -8.09 -7.42 4.37
N ILE A 133 -7.59 -7.17 5.58
CA ILE A 133 -8.12 -6.22 6.56
C ILE A 133 -6.96 -5.47 7.21
N ASN A 134 -7.13 -4.18 7.42
CA ASN A 134 -6.26 -3.34 8.23
C ASN A 134 -7.14 -2.69 9.30
N TYR A 135 -6.67 -2.67 10.54
CA TYR A 135 -7.36 -2.13 11.69
C TYR A 135 -6.44 -1.13 12.37
N THR A 136 -6.88 0.12 12.45
CA THR A 136 -6.15 1.15 13.20
C THR A 136 -6.08 0.73 14.67
N VAL A 137 -4.94 0.94 15.31
CA VAL A 137 -4.73 0.61 16.73
C VAL A 137 -4.14 1.77 17.51
N TYR A 138 -3.76 2.83 16.81
CA TYR A 138 -3.15 4.03 17.34
C TYR A 138 -3.34 5.18 16.36
N LYS A 139 -3.66 6.37 16.87
CA LYS A 139 -3.55 7.67 16.22
C LYS A 139 -2.85 8.60 17.21
N GLU A 140 -2.04 9.53 16.72
CA GLU A 140 -1.38 10.52 17.56
C GLU A 140 -2.34 11.57 18.10
N ASP A 141 -3.33 11.98 17.30
CA ASP A 141 -4.45 12.78 17.77
C ASP A 141 -5.20 12.02 18.89
N ASP A 142 -4.99 12.46 20.13
CA ASP A 142 -5.57 11.88 21.35
C ASP A 142 -7.11 11.95 21.38
N ASP A 143 -7.72 12.84 20.57
CA ASP A 143 -9.18 12.98 20.46
C ASP A 143 -9.76 12.12 19.31
N ALA A 144 -8.92 11.48 18.48
CA ALA A 144 -9.36 10.66 17.36
C ALA A 144 -9.65 9.21 17.76
N ASP A 145 -10.78 8.69 17.27
CA ASP A 145 -11.13 7.30 17.42
C ASP A 145 -10.18 6.39 16.62
N THR A 146 -9.71 5.32 17.25
CA THR A 146 -8.65 4.45 16.69
C THR A 146 -9.20 3.18 16.02
N ASN A 147 -10.50 3.05 15.78
CA ASN A 147 -11.18 1.81 15.36
C ASN A 147 -11.61 1.81 13.89
N ASP A 148 -11.00 2.67 13.09
CA ASP A 148 -11.00 2.64 11.65
C ASP A 148 -10.62 1.27 11.09
N ILE A 149 -11.36 0.82 10.07
CA ILE A 149 -11.13 -0.48 9.45
C ILE A 149 -11.15 -0.37 7.93
N TYR A 150 -10.10 -0.86 7.29
CA TYR A 150 -10.04 -1.00 5.84
C TYR A 150 -10.05 -2.46 5.42
N TYR A 151 -11.01 -2.83 4.57
CA TYR A 151 -11.12 -4.15 3.97
C TYR A 151 -10.93 -4.06 2.46
N TYR A 152 -10.30 -5.08 1.87
CA TYR A 152 -10.13 -5.11 0.43
C TYR A 152 -10.14 -6.51 -0.14
N VAL A 153 -10.47 -6.58 -1.43
CA VAL A 153 -10.22 -7.73 -2.29
C VAL A 153 -9.49 -7.24 -3.52
N SER A 154 -8.41 -7.91 -3.88
CA SER A 154 -7.67 -7.66 -5.11
C SER A 154 -7.45 -8.94 -5.89
N ALA A 155 -7.26 -8.80 -7.20
CA ALA A 155 -6.84 -9.89 -8.06
C ALA A 155 -5.83 -9.40 -9.09
N SER A 156 -4.79 -10.20 -9.37
CA SER A 156 -3.79 -9.89 -10.39
C SER A 156 -3.36 -11.15 -11.14
N THR A 157 -3.19 -11.03 -12.46
CA THR A 157 -2.78 -12.14 -13.32
C THR A 157 -1.92 -11.66 -14.48
N GLU A 158 -0.94 -12.49 -14.87
CA GLU A 158 -0.24 -12.32 -16.14
C GLU A 158 -1.24 -12.57 -17.28
N VAL A 159 -1.35 -11.60 -18.20
CA VAL A 159 -2.24 -11.66 -19.37
C VAL A 159 -1.49 -11.88 -20.68
N ALA A 160 -0.21 -11.54 -20.69
CA ALA A 160 0.74 -11.82 -21.75
C ALA A 160 2.16 -11.84 -21.15
N PRO A 161 3.18 -12.41 -21.82
CA PRO A 161 4.52 -12.44 -21.26
C PRO A 161 4.97 -11.05 -20.79
N THR A 162 5.37 -10.93 -19.52
CA THR A 162 5.79 -9.68 -18.86
C THR A 162 4.71 -8.58 -18.76
N TRP A 163 3.44 -8.92 -18.98
CA TRP A 163 2.30 -8.01 -18.84
C TRP A 163 1.27 -8.58 -17.88
N SER A 164 0.90 -7.79 -16.88
CA SER A 164 -0.08 -8.18 -15.86
C SER A 164 -1.26 -7.21 -15.85
N LEU A 165 -2.43 -7.74 -15.54
CA LEU A 165 -3.64 -6.97 -15.25
C LEU A 165 -4.01 -7.21 -13.79
N GLY A 166 -4.17 -6.13 -13.04
CA GLY A 166 -4.60 -6.12 -11.65
C GLY A 166 -5.89 -5.32 -11.47
N GLY A 167 -6.61 -5.62 -10.39
CA GLY A 167 -7.69 -4.76 -9.92
C GLY A 167 -7.95 -4.96 -8.43
N THR A 168 -8.46 -3.90 -7.80
CA THR A 168 -8.72 -3.83 -6.37
C THR A 168 -10.09 -3.20 -6.13
N LEU A 169 -10.83 -3.75 -5.18
CA LEU A 169 -11.98 -3.11 -4.55
C LEU A 169 -11.69 -2.96 -3.07
N GLY A 170 -11.88 -1.76 -2.53
CA GLY A 170 -11.66 -1.43 -1.13
C GLY A 170 -12.88 -0.78 -0.50
N TYR A 171 -13.03 -0.97 0.80
CA TYR A 171 -14.00 -0.27 1.65
C TYR A 171 -13.30 0.16 2.94
N TYR A 172 -13.35 1.45 3.24
CA TYR A 172 -12.80 2.06 4.43
C TYR A 172 -13.96 2.52 5.30
N ASP A 173 -14.04 2.00 6.52
CA ASP A 173 -15.07 2.28 7.53
C ASP A 173 -14.43 3.07 8.67
N PHE A 174 -14.85 4.32 8.88
CA PHE A 174 -14.39 5.16 9.99
C PHE A 174 -15.35 5.05 11.17
N ASP A 175 -14.84 5.16 12.39
CA ASP A 175 -15.75 5.29 13.54
C ASP A 175 -16.57 6.58 13.39
N GLU A 176 -17.86 6.52 13.75
CA GLU A 176 -18.90 7.53 13.49
C GLU A 176 -19.77 7.35 12.22
N SER A 177 -19.62 6.26 11.45
CA SER A 177 -20.47 5.85 10.31
C SER A 177 -20.17 6.53 8.97
N ASP A 178 -19.06 7.25 8.87
CA ASP A 178 -18.57 7.71 7.59
C ASP A 178 -17.74 6.59 6.96
N ALA A 179 -17.95 6.32 5.68
CA ALA A 179 -17.23 5.29 4.98
C ALA A 179 -17.10 5.61 3.50
N TYR A 180 -16.13 5.01 2.85
CA TYR A 180 -16.06 5.09 1.41
C TYR A 180 -15.59 3.78 0.79
N SER A 181 -15.93 3.63 -0.49
CA SER A 181 -15.45 2.54 -1.31
C SER A 181 -14.67 3.06 -2.51
N HIS A 182 -13.70 2.27 -2.96
CA HIS A 182 -12.91 2.61 -4.15
C HIS A 182 -12.68 1.39 -5.04
N ALA A 183 -12.42 1.67 -6.30
CA ALA A 183 -11.94 0.70 -7.27
C ALA A 183 -10.66 1.19 -7.95
N GLN A 184 -9.75 0.25 -8.20
CA GLN A 184 -8.55 0.48 -9.00
C GLN A 184 -8.37 -0.62 -10.05
N ILE A 185 -7.83 -0.25 -11.20
CA ILE A 185 -7.37 -1.17 -12.26
C ILE A 185 -5.95 -0.79 -12.64
N ASP A 186 -5.09 -1.80 -12.77
CA ASP A 186 -3.67 -1.65 -13.06
C ASP A 186 -3.26 -2.49 -14.27
N VAL A 187 -2.52 -1.88 -15.19
CA VAL A 187 -1.80 -2.58 -16.25
C VAL A 187 -0.31 -2.42 -16.02
N THR A 188 0.37 -3.52 -15.70
CA THR A 188 1.79 -3.53 -15.35
C THR A 188 2.63 -4.21 -16.42
N LYS A 189 3.77 -3.61 -16.74
CA LYS A 189 4.79 -4.11 -17.63
C LYS A 189 6.10 -4.32 -16.87
N ASP A 190 6.53 -5.58 -16.78
CA ASP A 190 7.89 -5.92 -16.35
C ASP A 190 8.88 -5.65 -17.50
N ALA A 191 9.81 -4.73 -17.28
CA ALA A 191 10.86 -4.34 -18.21
C ALA A 191 12.24 -4.92 -17.83
N GLY A 192 12.28 -5.96 -17.00
CA GLY A 192 13.49 -6.65 -16.56
C GLY A 192 14.37 -5.73 -15.73
N ASP A 193 15.62 -5.53 -16.16
CA ASP A 193 16.60 -4.69 -15.45
C ASP A 193 16.16 -3.23 -15.30
N PHE A 194 15.15 -2.77 -16.06
CA PHE A 194 14.61 -1.43 -15.93
C PHE A 194 13.52 -1.31 -14.87
N GLY A 195 13.07 -2.41 -14.26
CA GLY A 195 11.98 -2.41 -13.28
C GLY A 195 10.60 -2.55 -13.93
N GLU A 196 9.57 -2.21 -13.17
CA GLU A 196 8.18 -2.33 -13.57
C GLU A 196 7.59 -0.96 -13.90
N PHE A 197 6.74 -0.90 -14.93
CA PHE A 197 5.97 0.28 -15.29
C PHE A 197 4.49 -0.04 -15.19
N THR A 198 3.72 0.80 -14.51
CA THR A 198 2.29 0.60 -14.30
C THR A 198 1.50 1.79 -14.79
N PHE A 199 0.40 1.52 -15.48
CA PHE A 199 -0.65 2.48 -15.77
C PHE A 199 -1.88 2.13 -14.93
N SER A 200 -2.41 3.12 -14.22
CA SER A 200 -3.45 2.92 -13.22
C SER A 200 -4.64 3.85 -13.45
N LEU A 201 -5.82 3.31 -13.19
CA LEU A 201 -7.09 4.03 -13.09
C LEU A 201 -7.65 3.78 -11.69
N SER A 202 -7.93 4.82 -10.92
CA SER A 202 -8.49 4.72 -9.57
C SER A 202 -9.66 5.68 -9.40
N GLN A 203 -10.69 5.27 -8.66
CA GLN A 203 -11.85 6.11 -8.40
C GLN A 203 -12.48 5.77 -7.05
N ILE A 204 -12.91 6.80 -6.31
CA ILE A 204 -13.88 6.65 -5.22
C ILE A 204 -15.25 6.37 -5.84
N ILE A 205 -15.92 5.32 -5.37
CA ILE A 205 -17.22 4.86 -5.92
C ILE A 205 -18.39 5.46 -5.13
N ASP A 206 -18.21 5.56 -3.83
CA ASP A 206 -19.18 6.01 -2.84
C ASP A 206 -18.39 6.54 -1.67
N ASP A 207 -18.74 7.72 -1.15
CA ASP A 207 -17.98 8.42 -0.11
C ASP A 207 -18.81 8.82 1.12
N ASP A 208 -20.07 8.40 1.21
CA ASP A 208 -21.00 8.74 2.30
C ASP A 208 -20.97 10.23 2.72
N ASP A 209 -20.87 11.15 1.74
CA ASP A 209 -20.77 12.61 1.93
C ASP A 209 -19.48 13.10 2.63
N LEU A 210 -18.41 12.30 2.62
CA LEU A 210 -17.07 12.68 3.10
C LEU A 210 -16.44 13.84 2.30
N GLY A 211 -16.96 14.13 1.10
CA GLY A 211 -16.43 15.19 0.26
C GLY A 211 -15.07 14.83 -0.35
N LEU A 212 -14.83 13.53 -0.54
CA LEU A 212 -13.67 13.05 -1.26
C LEU A 212 -13.79 13.41 -2.74
N ASP A 213 -12.65 13.58 -3.40
CA ASP A 213 -12.66 13.69 -4.85
C ASP A 213 -13.02 12.33 -5.48
N ASP A 214 -14.18 12.29 -6.15
CA ASP A 214 -14.71 11.10 -6.82
C ASP A 214 -14.38 11.07 -8.33
N ASP A 215 -13.61 12.04 -8.82
CA ASP A 215 -13.12 12.05 -10.19
C ASP A 215 -12.20 10.84 -10.47
N LEU A 216 -12.24 10.39 -11.72
CA LEU A 216 -11.37 9.30 -12.17
C LEU A 216 -9.92 9.78 -12.20
N MET A 217 -9.11 9.25 -11.29
CA MET A 217 -7.67 9.46 -11.28
C MET A 217 -6.98 8.55 -12.29
N VAL A 218 -6.07 9.14 -13.08
CA VAL A 218 -5.24 8.43 -14.06
C VAL A 218 -3.78 8.74 -13.77
N PHE A 219 -2.99 7.72 -13.51
CA PHE A 219 -1.58 7.91 -13.15
C PHE A 219 -0.69 6.80 -13.69
N VAL A 220 0.61 7.12 -13.74
CA VAL A 220 1.66 6.21 -14.17
C VAL A 220 2.70 6.08 -13.07
N SER A 221 3.16 4.85 -12.86
CA SER A 221 4.14 4.53 -11.84
C SER A 221 5.30 3.74 -12.45
N TRP A 222 6.47 3.89 -11.86
CA TRP A 222 7.67 3.12 -12.14
C TRP A 222 8.27 2.67 -10.81
N GLY A 223 8.75 1.42 -10.75
CA GLY A 223 9.38 0.86 -9.56
C GLY A 223 10.50 -0.10 -9.88
N LYS A 224 11.54 -0.14 -9.03
CA LYS A 224 12.64 -1.09 -9.14
C LYS A 224 13.15 -1.54 -7.78
N THR A 225 13.35 -2.85 -7.64
CA THR A 225 13.96 -3.49 -6.48
C THR A 225 15.41 -3.92 -6.80
N PHE A 226 16.27 -3.81 -5.80
CA PHE A 226 17.68 -4.18 -5.81
C PHE A 226 17.92 -5.26 -4.74
N GLU A 227 18.67 -6.29 -5.12
CA GLU A 227 19.14 -7.40 -4.27
C GLU A 227 20.64 -7.22 -3.94
#